data_AF-A0A836ZQF9-F1
#
_entry.id   AF-A0A836ZQF9-F1
#
_cell.length_a   1.000
_cell.length_b   1.000
_cell.length_c   1.000
_cell.angle_alpha   90.00
_cell.angle_beta   90.00
_cell.angle_gamma   90.00
#
_symmetry.space_group_name_H-M   'P 1'
#
loop_
_entity.id
_entity.type
_entity.pdbx_description
1 polymer ?
#
loop_
_entity_poly.entity_id
_entity_poly.type
_entity_poly.pdbx_seq_one_letter_code
_entity_poly.pdbx_strand_id
1 'polypeptide(L)' 'MKNQLLQGDALTILPTLEANSFDALITDPPYASGGLHAAARAKSPSQKYVQGGGPQLHADFVGDERDQRSHLKW' A
#
# COMPACT_ATOMS: atom_id res chain seq x y z
N MET A 1 15.44 -17.69 15.70
CA MET A 1 14.95 -16.80 14.62
C MET A 1 14.84 -15.38 15.14
N LYS A 2 15.27 -14.38 14.38
CA LYS A 2 15.19 -12.96 14.75
C LYS A 2 14.18 -12.28 13.85
N ASN A 3 13.11 -11.73 14.43
CA ASN A 3 12.15 -10.92 13.70
C ASN A 3 12.75 -9.52 13.45
N GLN A 4 12.54 -8.97 12.26
CA GLN A 4 13.05 -7.66 11.86
C GLN A 4 11.89 -6.80 11.36
N LEU A 5 11.93 -5.51 11.70
CA LEU A 5 11.02 -4.50 11.19
C LEU A 5 11.86 -3.45 10.45
N LEU A 6 11.56 -3.23 9.17
CA LEU A 6 12.28 -2.28 8.31
C LEU A 6 11.35 -1.11 8.00
N GLN A 7 11.80 0.12 8.25
CA GLN A 7 11.07 1.34 7.90
C GLN A 7 11.65 1.93 6.61
N GLY A 8 10.83 1.99 5.55
CA GLY A 8 11.17 2.65 4.29
C GLY A 8 10.26 2.22 3.14
N ASP A 9 10.58 2.69 1.94
CA ASP A 9 9.85 2.33 0.72
C ASP A 9 10.17 0.87 0.33
N ALA A 10 9.12 0.05 0.17
CA ALA A 10 9.24 -1.36 -0.19
C ALA A 10 9.97 -1.56 -1.53
N LEU A 11 9.76 -0.68 -2.52
CA LEU A 11 10.44 -0.74 -3.82
C LEU A 11 11.93 -0.40 -3.74
N THR A 12 12.35 0.28 -2.68
CA THR A 12 13.77 0.55 -2.41
C THR A 12 14.40 -0.56 -1.58
N ILE A 13 13.67 -1.11 -0.60
CA ILE A 13 14.19 -2.10 0.34
C ILE A 13 14.23 -3.50 -0.25
N LEU A 14 13.13 -3.98 -0.84
CA LEU A 14 13.01 -5.36 -1.32
C LEU A 14 14.15 -5.79 -2.25
N PRO A 15 14.62 -4.97 -3.20
CA PRO A 15 15.75 -5.33 -4.07
C PRO A 15 17.10 -5.50 -3.37
N THR A 16 17.23 -5.01 -2.13
CA THR A 16 18.47 -5.14 -1.33
C THR A 16 18.53 -6.44 -0.53
N LEU A 17 17.41 -7.16 -0.42
CA LEU A 17 17.31 -8.43 0.29
C LEU A 17 17.88 -9.56 -0.58
N GLU A 18 18.44 -10.58 0.07
CA GLU A 18 18.98 -11.75 -0.62
C GLU A 18 17.88 -12.47 -1.41
N ALA A 19 18.14 -12.78 -2.68
CA ALA A 19 17.20 -13.52 -3.51
C ALA A 19 16.99 -14.95 -2.98
N ASN A 20 15.76 -15.47 -3.10
CA ASN A 20 15.38 -16.82 -2.65
C ASN A 20 15.60 -17.09 -1.15
N SER A 21 15.60 -16.05 -0.32
CA SER A 21 15.80 -16.16 1.14
C SER A 21 14.50 -16.25 1.96
N PHE A 22 13.33 -16.20 1.29
CA PHE A 22 12.01 -16.23 1.93
C PHE A 22 11.19 -17.43 1.43
N ASP A 23 10.60 -18.17 2.36
CA ASP A 23 9.71 -19.30 2.05
C ASP A 23 8.32 -18.85 1.55
N ALA A 24 7.87 -17.67 1.98
CA ALA A 24 6.55 -17.12 1.64
C ALA A 24 6.56 -15.59 1.63
N LEU A 25 5.66 -15.01 0.83
CA LEU A 25 5.37 -13.58 0.77
C LEU A 25 3.90 -13.35 1.14
N ILE A 26 3.65 -12.52 2.15
CA ILE A 26 2.32 -12.04 2.54
C ILE A 26 2.36 -10.52 2.42
N THR A 27 1.51 -9.94 1.57
CA THR A 27 1.46 -8.51 1.32
C THR A 27 0.02 -8.07 1.05
N ASP A 28 -0.30 -6.83 1.41
CA ASP A 28 -1.56 -6.15 1.11
C ASP A 28 -1.23 -4.86 0.33
N PRO A 29 -0.96 -4.97 -0.99
CA PRO A 29 -0.55 -3.82 -1.79
C PRO A 29 -1.77 -2.88 -2.03
N PRO A 30 -1.61 -1.54 -2.07
CA PRO A 30 -2.62 -0.62 -2.60
C PRO A 30 -3.40 -1.13 -3.84
N TYR A 31 -4.72 -1.23 -3.70
CA TYR A 31 -5.58 -1.71 -4.79
C TYR A 31 -6.05 -0.61 -5.75
N ALA A 32 -5.82 0.67 -5.43
CA ALA A 32 -6.26 1.84 -6.23
C ALA A 32 -7.73 1.76 -6.69
N SER A 33 -8.57 1.09 -5.91
CA SER A 33 -9.93 0.68 -6.30
C SER A 33 -11.01 1.52 -5.62
N GLY A 34 -10.65 2.43 -4.72
CA GLY A 34 -11.56 3.18 -3.86
C GLY A 34 -12.47 4.21 -4.55
N GLY A 35 -12.77 4.05 -5.83
CA GLY A 35 -13.73 4.89 -6.54
C GLY A 35 -13.95 4.50 -8.01
N LEU A 36 -15.21 4.43 -8.43
CA LEU A 36 -15.58 4.18 -9.83
C LEU A 36 -15.21 5.33 -10.78
N HIS A 37 -15.10 6.55 -10.25
CA HIS A 37 -14.80 7.77 -11.01
C HIS A 37 -13.66 8.56 -10.37
N ALA A 38 -13.00 9.42 -11.15
CA ALA A 38 -11.82 10.18 -10.73
C ALA A 38 -12.01 10.92 -9.39
N ALA A 39 -13.15 11.60 -9.22
CA ALA A 39 -13.47 12.33 -7.99
C ALA A 39 -13.59 11.41 -6.75
N ALA A 40 -14.04 10.16 -6.93
CA ALA A 40 -14.12 9.20 -5.84
C ALA A 40 -12.73 8.67 -5.47
N ARG A 41 -11.86 8.43 -6.46
CA ARG A 41 -10.48 7.96 -6.22
C ARG A 41 -9.59 9.00 -5.54
N ALA A 42 -9.84 10.28 -5.82
CA ALA A 42 -9.12 11.41 -5.23
C ALA A 42 -9.38 11.65 -3.73
N LYS A 43 -10.36 10.93 -3.13
CA LYS A 43 -10.63 11.00 -1.69
C LYS A 43 -9.49 10.37 -0.87
N SER A 44 -9.41 10.72 0.41
CA SER A 44 -8.39 10.15 1.30
C SER A 44 -8.62 8.64 1.52
N PRO A 45 -7.56 7.85 1.81
CA PRO A 45 -7.70 6.41 2.09
C PRO A 45 -8.75 6.09 3.16
N SER A 46 -8.79 6.87 4.25
CA SER A 46 -9.80 6.71 5.29
C SER A 46 -11.24 6.86 4.78
N GLN A 47 -11.51 7.80 3.87
CA GLN A 47 -12.82 7.98 3.27
C GLN A 47 -13.21 6.87 2.28
N LYS A 48 -12.22 6.17 1.71
CA LYS A 48 -12.43 5.11 0.71
C LYS A 48 -12.61 3.74 1.34
N TYR A 49 -11.82 3.44 2.36
CA TYR A 49 -11.67 2.07 2.88
C TYR A 49 -12.20 1.88 4.31
N VAL A 50 -12.34 2.95 5.10
CA VAL A 50 -12.86 2.83 6.48
C VAL A 50 -14.36 3.08 6.47
N GLN A 51 -15.14 2.01 6.68
CA GLN A 51 -16.60 2.06 6.79
C GLN A 51 -17.03 1.66 8.20
N GLY A 52 -18.24 2.08 8.62
CA GLY A 52 -18.84 1.61 9.87
C GLY A 52 -18.58 2.44 11.13
N GLY A 53 -18.08 3.67 11.00
CA GLY A 53 -18.07 4.66 12.09
C GLY A 53 -17.17 4.36 13.29
N GLY A 54 -16.26 3.38 13.15
CA GLY A 54 -15.22 3.12 14.15
C GLY A 54 -14.23 4.27 14.28
N PRO A 55 -13.44 4.32 15.37
CA PRO A 55 -12.37 5.31 15.52
C PRO A 55 -11.42 5.25 14.32
N GLN A 56 -10.97 6.42 13.85
CA GLN A 56 -10.03 6.54 12.74
C GLN A 56 -8.64 6.12 13.24
N LEU A 57 -8.37 4.81 13.25
CA LEU A 57 -7.14 4.22 13.83
C LEU A 57 -5.92 4.31 12.91
N HIS A 58 -6.11 4.63 11.63
CA HIS A 58 -5.05 4.61 10.61
C HIS A 58 -4.83 6.02 10.05
N ALA A 59 -3.55 6.39 9.91
CA ALA A 59 -3.17 7.63 9.27
C ALA A 59 -3.44 7.56 7.76
N ASP A 60 -3.92 8.66 7.19
CA ASP A 60 -3.98 8.80 5.73
C ASP A 60 -2.58 8.87 5.13
N PHE A 61 -2.45 8.37 3.90
CA PHE A 61 -1.21 8.40 3.13
C PHE A 61 -1.49 8.85 1.70
N VAL A 62 -0.45 9.38 1.05
CA VAL A 62 -0.48 9.82 -0.34
C VAL A 62 -0.10 8.68 -1.29
N GLY A 63 -0.49 8.77 -2.56
CA GLY A 63 -0.10 7.80 -3.58
C GLY A 63 -0.88 6.48 -3.57
N ASP A 64 -2.06 6.47 -2.93
CA ASP A 64 -3.01 5.35 -3.01
C ASP A 64 -3.56 5.16 -4.43
N GLU A 65 -3.79 6.27 -5.16
CA GLU A 65 -4.02 6.23 -6.61
C GLU A 65 -2.70 6.48 -7.33
N ARG A 66 -2.40 5.68 -8.35
CA ARG A 66 -1.29 5.88 -9.27
C ARG A 66 -1.81 5.95 -10.70
N ASP A 67 -1.08 6.63 -11.58
CA ASP A 67 -1.40 6.56 -13.00
C ASP A 67 -1.02 5.17 -13.56
N GLN A 68 -1.60 4.81 -14.72
CA GLN A 68 -1.42 3.50 -15.34
C GLN A 68 0.05 3.11 -15.55
N ARG A 69 0.94 4.07 -15.85
CA ARG A 69 2.37 3.78 -16.07
C ARG A 69 3.08 3.54 -14.74
N SER A 70 2.72 4.26 -13.69
CA SER A 70 3.28 4.07 -12.35
C SER A 70 2.91 2.72 -11.72
N HIS A 71 1.79 2.12 -12.15
CA HIS A 71 1.44 0.74 -11.77
C HIS A 71 2.37 -0.33 -12.36
N LEU A 72 3.05 -0.07 -13.48
CA LEU A 72 3.98 -1.04 -14.09
C LEU A 72 5.31 -1.17 -13.33
N LYS A 73 5.60 -0.21 -12.44
CA LYS A 73 6.87 -0.12 -11.72
C LYS A 73 6.74 -0.49 -10.24
N TRP A 74 5.60 -1.02 -9.86
CA TRP A 74 5.29 -1.39 -8.50
C TRP A 74 5.08 -2.90 -8.41
#